data_AF-C2XU41-F1
#
_entry.id   AF-C2XU41-F1
#
_cell.length_a   1.000
_cell.length_b   1.000
_cell.length_c   1.000
_cell.angle_alpha   90.00
_cell.angle_beta   90.00
_cell.angle_gamma   90.00
#
_symmetry.space_group_name_H-M   'P 1'
#
loop_
_entity.id
_entity.type
_entity.pdbx_description
1 polymer ?
#
loop_
_entity_poly.entity_id
_entity_poly.type
_entity_poly.pdbx_seq_one_letter_code
_entity_poly.pdbx_strand_id
1 'polypeptide(L)'
;MIHKEFIKKCGGDEMKVVVPIKKLVSDEDFTLNNVEFIANDNIEEYLRGLKVRGDYPLTRNTMLPSLVGFDFDWYYGGMLAIYEIPIMDEQEIFLSHERLITFIRNITEKVNRTLDLIRVFLCNVTDQEKLPSYPGICNEGFSSILLVNNNNEYIPFVCKIHTLSVVEGLGLYLDDTSSYTEDPLYNILYGDVGTCYVFDIIRQAVKRLNQSMYIPDPNSRFVYLMSTLEVICSPEYIGFSEVRKIIAAIICSDKDLYLKFGDKLRELSEIHRTNVVHNGKDIFEEQFENMNKNLLLLQSIIVKCIYGLIKSGAKSEEEFFDFIEMKKSKLDVQPNQKLNKAELIHNILESYNGQVIELENDVWVKVLNNLNKSFLKEIMEGKVKIENN
;
A
#
# COMPACT_ATOMS: atom_id res chain seq x y z
N MET A 1 -32.10 27.45 15.41
CA MET A 1 -32.83 27.13 16.66
C MET A 1 -32.80 25.62 16.93
N ILE A 2 -33.07 24.79 15.91
CA ILE A 2 -33.01 23.31 15.98
C ILE A 2 -31.64 22.77 16.43
N HIS A 3 -30.54 23.29 15.88
CA HIS A 3 -29.17 22.88 16.24
C HIS A 3 -28.81 23.11 17.74
N LYS A 4 -29.38 24.14 18.38
CA LYS A 4 -29.14 24.44 19.80
C LYS A 4 -29.95 23.54 20.75
N GLU A 5 -31.14 23.11 20.35
CA GLU A 5 -31.90 22.09 21.11
C GLU A 5 -31.28 20.70 20.96
N PHE A 6 -30.68 20.41 19.81
CA PHE A 6 -30.01 19.15 19.52
C PHE A 6 -28.73 18.96 20.34
N ILE A 7 -27.82 19.94 20.36
CA ILE A 7 -26.63 19.92 21.23
C ILE A 7 -27.05 19.75 22.70
N LYS A 8 -28.12 20.44 23.11
CA LYS A 8 -28.64 20.37 24.48
C LYS A 8 -29.26 19.01 24.85
N LYS A 9 -29.79 18.26 23.88
CA LYS A 9 -30.32 16.89 24.06
C LYS A 9 -29.23 15.81 24.02
N CYS A 10 -28.14 16.04 23.27
CA CYS A 10 -27.04 15.09 23.15
C CYS A 10 -26.05 15.14 24.31
N GLY A 11 -26.22 16.03 25.30
CA GLY A 11 -25.48 15.99 26.57
C GLY A 11 -23.97 16.27 26.50
N GLY A 12 -23.46 16.77 25.38
CA GLY A 12 -22.04 17.07 25.14
C GLY A 12 -21.83 17.72 23.76
N ASP A 13 -20.56 17.94 23.37
CA ASP A 13 -20.18 18.54 22.07
C ASP A 13 -19.76 17.50 21.01
N GLU A 14 -19.77 16.21 21.35
CA GLU A 14 -19.24 15.11 20.52
C GLU A 14 -20.21 13.92 20.42
N MET A 15 -20.06 13.14 19.33
CA MET A 15 -20.72 11.85 19.09
C MET A 15 -19.66 10.78 18.83
N LYS A 16 -19.97 9.53 19.14
CA LYS A 16 -19.13 8.39 18.78
C LYS A 16 -19.58 7.80 17.46
N VAL A 17 -18.62 7.35 16.67
CA VAL A 17 -18.88 6.54 15.49
C VAL A 17 -18.40 5.13 15.76
N VAL A 18 -19.23 4.13 15.47
CA VAL A 18 -18.90 2.71 15.57
C VAL A 18 -18.80 2.14 14.16
N VAL A 19 -17.65 1.55 13.84
CA VAL A 19 -17.33 1.00 12.52
C VAL A 19 -16.91 -0.45 12.68
N PRO A 20 -17.61 -1.43 12.08
CA PRO A 20 -17.23 -2.82 12.18
C PRO A 20 -16.01 -3.13 11.30
N ILE A 21 -15.11 -3.99 11.78
CA ILE A 21 -13.94 -4.48 11.04
C ILE A 21 -13.92 -6.00 11.13
N LYS A 22 -14.58 -6.65 10.18
CA LYS A 22 -14.61 -8.11 10.10
C LYS A 22 -13.20 -8.66 9.90
N LYS A 23 -12.92 -9.81 10.51
CA LYS A 23 -11.66 -10.54 10.34
C LYS A 23 -10.40 -9.78 10.80
N LEU A 24 -10.57 -8.77 11.63
CA LEU A 24 -9.52 -8.27 12.51
C LEU A 24 -9.82 -8.84 13.88
N VAL A 25 -8.86 -9.49 14.53
CA VAL A 25 -9.06 -10.16 15.82
C VAL A 25 -7.90 -9.81 16.75
N SER A 26 -8.21 -9.60 18.02
CA SER A 26 -7.27 -9.34 19.11
C SER A 26 -7.90 -9.93 20.38
N ASP A 27 -7.07 -10.39 21.30
CA ASP A 27 -7.53 -10.84 22.62
C ASP A 27 -7.88 -9.66 23.53
N GLU A 28 -7.26 -8.50 23.30
CA GLU A 28 -7.42 -7.30 24.12
C GLU A 28 -7.88 -6.09 23.30
N ASP A 29 -8.61 -5.21 23.97
CA ASP A 29 -8.94 -3.89 23.44
C ASP A 29 -7.66 -3.05 23.33
N PHE A 30 -7.56 -2.22 22.29
CA PHE A 30 -6.42 -1.32 22.14
C PHE A 30 -6.82 0.00 21.51
N THR A 31 -5.96 1.02 21.63
CA THR A 31 -6.17 2.32 20.99
C THR A 31 -5.03 2.62 20.04
N LEU A 32 -5.37 3.06 18.83
CA LEU A 32 -4.40 3.49 17.83
C LEU A 32 -4.91 4.74 17.12
N ASN A 33 -4.09 5.80 17.06
CA ASN A 33 -4.45 7.06 16.38
C ASN A 33 -5.85 7.62 16.77
N ASN A 34 -6.14 7.68 18.07
CA ASN A 34 -7.43 8.13 18.63
C ASN A 34 -8.65 7.30 18.16
N VAL A 35 -8.43 6.05 17.77
CA VAL A 35 -9.47 5.07 17.49
C VAL A 35 -9.30 3.93 18.48
N GLU A 36 -10.34 3.70 19.27
CA GLU A 36 -10.47 2.56 20.17
C GLU A 36 -10.94 1.35 19.36
N PHE A 37 -10.30 0.21 19.59
CA PHE A 37 -10.63 -1.07 18.96
C PHE A 37 -11.10 -2.03 20.03
N ILE A 38 -12.38 -2.39 19.98
CA ILE A 38 -13.02 -3.33 20.91
C ILE A 38 -12.85 -4.75 20.37
N ALA A 39 -12.24 -5.62 21.19
CA ALA A 39 -12.04 -7.03 20.93
C ALA A 39 -13.36 -7.78 20.82
N ASN A 40 -13.35 -8.88 20.06
CA ASN A 40 -14.56 -9.62 19.70
C ASN A 40 -15.39 -10.05 20.92
N ASP A 41 -14.72 -10.45 22.00
CA ASP A 41 -15.37 -10.93 23.22
C ASP A 41 -16.09 -9.81 23.99
N ASN A 42 -15.71 -8.54 23.77
CA ASN A 42 -16.29 -7.36 24.40
C ASN A 42 -17.37 -6.69 23.53
N ILE A 43 -17.51 -7.08 22.26
CA ILE A 43 -18.47 -6.48 21.32
C ILE A 43 -19.91 -6.62 21.82
N GLU A 44 -20.29 -7.79 22.31
CA GLU A 44 -21.67 -8.05 22.74
C GLU A 44 -22.05 -7.16 23.93
N GLU A 45 -21.17 -7.00 24.90
CA GLU A 45 -21.38 -6.11 26.05
C GLU A 45 -21.55 -4.66 25.59
N TYR A 46 -20.66 -4.19 24.70
CA TYR A 46 -20.73 -2.85 24.14
C TYR A 46 -22.06 -2.60 23.41
N LEU A 47 -22.46 -3.48 22.48
CA LEU A 47 -23.66 -3.31 21.67
C LEU A 47 -24.94 -3.42 22.48
N ARG A 48 -25.00 -4.30 23.50
CA ARG A 48 -26.16 -4.39 24.42
C ARG A 48 -26.36 -3.12 25.25
N GLY A 49 -25.30 -2.36 25.48
CA GLY A 49 -25.35 -1.05 26.14
C GLY A 49 -26.03 0.04 25.31
N LEU A 50 -26.20 -0.18 24.00
CA LEU A 50 -26.78 0.79 23.08
C LEU A 50 -28.31 0.69 23.00
N LYS A 51 -28.97 1.83 22.83
CA LYS A 51 -30.43 1.93 22.67
C LYS A 51 -30.78 2.51 21.30
N VAL A 52 -31.78 1.95 20.62
CA VAL A 52 -32.23 2.53 19.35
C VAL A 52 -32.84 3.90 19.62
N ARG A 53 -32.43 4.93 18.87
CA ARG A 53 -33.05 6.24 18.99
C ARG A 53 -34.46 6.25 18.35
N GLY A 54 -35.49 6.38 19.18
CA GLY A 54 -36.90 6.25 18.77
C GLY A 54 -37.41 7.36 17.83
N ASP A 55 -36.80 8.54 17.85
CA ASP A 55 -37.24 9.72 17.07
C ASP A 55 -36.57 9.83 15.69
N TYR A 56 -35.98 8.74 15.18
CA TYR A 56 -35.21 8.78 13.93
C TYR A 56 -36.08 9.20 12.74
N PRO A 57 -35.83 10.37 12.12
CA PRO A 57 -36.60 10.78 10.95
C PRO A 57 -36.15 9.90 9.79
N LEU A 58 -37.00 8.93 9.44
CA LEU A 58 -36.92 8.23 8.16
C LEU A 58 -37.13 9.24 7.04
N THR A 59 -36.08 9.95 6.67
CA THR A 59 -36.11 10.80 5.48
C THR A 59 -36.23 9.88 4.26
N ARG A 60 -36.98 10.30 3.23
CA ARG A 60 -37.16 9.54 1.98
C ARG A 60 -35.85 9.13 1.27
N ASN A 61 -34.70 9.67 1.69
CA ASN A 61 -33.40 9.49 1.07
C ASN A 61 -32.48 8.48 1.80
N THR A 62 -32.82 8.06 3.02
CA THR A 62 -32.16 6.93 3.68
C THR A 62 -32.87 5.66 3.25
N MET A 63 -32.15 4.70 2.63
CA MET A 63 -32.71 3.35 2.51
C MET A 63 -33.00 2.88 3.93
N LEU A 64 -34.25 2.47 4.20
CA LEU A 64 -34.60 1.89 5.48
C LEU A 64 -33.59 0.76 5.76
N PRO A 65 -33.02 0.67 6.97
CA PRO A 65 -32.23 -0.49 7.38
C PRO A 65 -32.97 -1.80 7.05
N SER A 66 -34.30 -1.83 7.20
CA SER A 66 -35.15 -2.95 6.80
C SER A 66 -35.28 -3.20 5.29
N LEU A 67 -35.10 -2.19 4.43
CA LEU A 67 -35.09 -2.33 2.96
C LEU A 67 -33.78 -2.95 2.44
N VAL A 68 -32.67 -2.76 3.15
CA VAL A 68 -31.35 -3.33 2.83
C VAL A 68 -31.00 -4.54 3.70
N GLY A 69 -31.92 -5.02 4.52
CA GLY A 69 -31.71 -6.17 5.41
C GLY A 69 -30.61 -5.93 6.45
N PHE A 70 -30.46 -4.70 6.94
CA PHE A 70 -29.55 -4.37 8.04
C PHE A 70 -29.74 -5.34 9.19
N ASP A 71 -28.62 -5.89 9.65
CA ASP A 71 -28.56 -6.82 10.74
C ASP A 71 -27.46 -6.38 11.71
N PHE A 72 -27.75 -6.43 13.00
CA PHE A 72 -26.75 -6.22 14.04
C PHE A 72 -25.63 -7.26 13.98
N ASP A 73 -25.94 -8.45 13.46
CA ASP A 73 -24.96 -9.51 13.24
C ASP A 73 -23.80 -9.06 12.33
N TRP A 74 -23.97 -7.99 11.55
CA TRP A 74 -22.89 -7.42 10.74
C TRP A 74 -21.76 -6.79 11.54
N TYR A 75 -22.01 -6.47 12.81
CA TYR A 75 -21.04 -5.87 13.73
C TYR A 75 -20.21 -6.90 14.49
N TYR A 76 -20.49 -8.19 14.32
CA TYR A 76 -19.74 -9.29 14.89
C TYR A 76 -18.78 -9.93 13.87
N GLY A 77 -17.88 -10.79 14.34
CA GLY A 77 -16.92 -11.52 13.50
C GLY A 77 -15.61 -10.78 13.25
N GLY A 78 -15.20 -9.95 14.20
CA GLY A 78 -13.97 -9.18 14.15
C GLY A 78 -13.89 -8.19 15.31
N MET A 79 -13.41 -6.97 15.05
CA MET A 79 -13.33 -5.89 16.04
C MET A 79 -14.28 -4.73 15.67
N LEU A 80 -14.63 -3.91 16.67
CA LEU A 80 -15.28 -2.61 16.44
C LEU A 80 -14.25 -1.49 16.58
N ALA A 81 -14.20 -0.58 15.62
CA ALA A 81 -13.48 0.67 15.75
C ALA A 81 -14.43 1.78 16.20
N ILE A 82 -14.03 2.52 17.24
CA ILE A 82 -14.80 3.58 17.87
C ILE A 82 -13.94 4.83 17.95
N TYR A 83 -14.48 5.97 17.53
CA TYR A 83 -13.83 7.26 17.76
C TYR A 83 -14.84 8.40 17.80
N GLU A 84 -14.42 9.52 18.38
CA GLU A 84 -15.24 10.70 18.55
C GLU A 84 -15.20 11.62 17.32
N ILE A 85 -16.36 12.16 16.97
CA ILE A 85 -16.55 13.19 15.96
C ILE A 85 -17.30 14.38 16.58
N PRO A 86 -17.05 15.61 16.11
CA PRO A 86 -17.84 16.75 16.53
C PRO A 86 -19.32 16.52 16.20
N ILE A 87 -20.22 17.04 17.05
CA ILE A 87 -21.65 17.00 16.75
C ILE A 87 -21.93 17.66 15.40
N MET A 88 -22.55 16.89 14.51
CA MET A 88 -23.00 17.35 13.21
C MET A 88 -24.51 17.60 13.25
N ASP A 89 -24.99 18.61 12.53
CA ASP A 89 -26.42 18.72 12.28
C ASP A 89 -26.83 17.54 11.40
N GLU A 90 -27.55 16.59 11.99
CA GLU A 90 -28.11 15.42 11.30
C GLU A 90 -28.81 15.84 10.00
N GLN A 91 -29.53 16.96 10.01
CA GLN A 91 -30.22 17.45 8.82
C GLN A 91 -29.25 17.72 7.66
N GLU A 92 -28.02 18.19 7.93
CA GLU A 92 -27.00 18.44 6.91
C GLU A 92 -26.47 17.15 6.27
N ILE A 93 -26.37 16.06 7.05
CA ILE A 93 -25.99 14.73 6.55
C ILE A 93 -27.12 14.16 5.66
N PHE A 94 -28.38 14.35 6.07
CA PHE A 94 -29.56 13.84 5.36
C PHE A 94 -29.99 14.67 4.14
N LEU A 95 -29.30 15.78 3.83
CA LEU A 95 -29.64 16.64 2.69
C LEU A 95 -29.60 15.89 1.35
N SER A 96 -28.70 14.92 1.16
CA SER A 96 -28.66 14.10 -0.06
C SER A 96 -27.99 12.73 0.14
N HIS A 97 -28.34 11.78 -0.73
CA HIS A 97 -27.72 10.46 -0.80
C HIS A 97 -26.19 10.52 -1.03
N GLU A 98 -25.73 11.46 -1.88
CA GLU A 98 -24.31 11.66 -2.16
C GLU A 98 -23.52 12.14 -0.94
N ARG A 99 -24.11 13.03 -0.14
CA ARG A 99 -23.52 13.50 1.11
C ARG A 99 -23.40 12.36 2.11
N LEU A 100 -24.43 11.51 2.21
CA LEU A 100 -24.38 10.32 3.06
C LEU A 100 -23.28 9.34 2.62
N ILE A 101 -23.17 9.03 1.32
CA ILE A 101 -22.09 8.19 0.80
C ILE A 101 -20.72 8.77 1.17
N THR A 102 -20.54 10.06 0.95
CA THR A 102 -19.27 10.75 1.21
C THR A 102 -18.94 10.73 2.70
N PHE A 103 -19.94 10.95 3.56
CA PHE A 103 -19.80 10.91 5.01
C PHE A 103 -19.35 9.53 5.50
N ILE A 104 -20.06 8.47 5.14
CA ILE A 104 -19.69 7.09 5.52
C ILE A 104 -18.29 6.75 4.98
N ARG A 105 -17.99 7.09 3.72
CA ARG A 105 -16.67 6.82 3.12
C ARG A 105 -15.54 7.52 3.87
N ASN A 106 -15.73 8.76 4.28
CA ASN A 106 -14.71 9.50 5.03
C ASN A 106 -14.47 8.87 6.41
N ILE A 107 -15.54 8.42 7.07
CA ILE A 107 -15.47 7.71 8.34
C ILE A 107 -14.73 6.39 8.20
N THR A 108 -15.15 5.55 7.25
CA THR A 108 -14.55 4.22 7.08
C THR A 108 -13.11 4.33 6.59
N GLU A 109 -12.79 5.30 5.73
CA GLU A 109 -11.41 5.57 5.31
C GLU A 109 -10.56 6.04 6.49
N LYS A 110 -11.06 6.88 7.40
CA LYS A 110 -10.29 7.26 8.61
C LYS A 110 -9.88 6.03 9.42
N VAL A 111 -10.82 5.14 9.70
CA VAL A 111 -10.53 3.87 10.40
C VAL A 111 -9.58 2.99 9.59
N ASN A 112 -9.77 2.94 8.26
CA ASN A 112 -8.92 2.17 7.36
C ASN A 112 -7.45 2.63 7.40
N ARG A 113 -7.22 3.95 7.49
CA ARG A 113 -5.88 4.54 7.57
C ARG A 113 -5.22 4.29 8.92
N THR A 114 -5.98 4.17 10.00
CA THR A 114 -5.45 3.77 11.32
C THR A 114 -4.81 2.37 11.28
N LEU A 115 -5.28 1.47 10.41
CA LEU A 115 -4.68 0.14 10.25
C LEU A 115 -3.44 0.12 9.33
N ASP A 116 -3.02 1.26 8.77
CA ASP A 116 -1.96 1.28 7.77
C ASP A 116 -0.64 0.73 8.28
N LEU A 117 -0.24 1.13 9.50
CA LEU A 117 1.01 0.68 10.10
C LEU A 117 0.98 -0.82 10.43
N ILE A 118 -0.14 -1.29 10.99
CA ILE A 118 -0.37 -2.71 11.29
C ILE A 118 -0.18 -3.56 10.02
N ARG A 119 -0.78 -3.14 8.90
CA ARG A 119 -0.63 -3.86 7.62
C ARG A 119 0.81 -3.88 7.10
N VAL A 120 1.56 -2.80 7.29
CA VAL A 120 2.99 -2.75 6.90
C VAL A 120 3.81 -3.79 7.68
N PHE A 121 3.49 -4.00 8.96
CA PHE A 121 4.22 -4.94 9.82
C PHE A 121 3.78 -6.40 9.66
N LEU A 122 2.47 -6.66 9.58
CA LEU A 122 1.93 -8.00 9.71
C LEU A 122 1.43 -8.62 8.41
N CYS A 123 1.12 -7.79 7.41
CA CYS A 123 0.51 -8.28 6.17
C CYS A 123 1.53 -8.42 5.04
N ASN A 124 1.23 -9.31 4.09
CA ASN A 124 2.01 -9.44 2.88
C ASN A 124 1.12 -9.44 1.64
N VAL A 125 1.66 -8.93 0.54
CA VAL A 125 0.94 -8.75 -0.73
C VAL A 125 0.58 -10.06 -1.43
N THR A 126 0.95 -11.22 -0.89
CA THR A 126 0.65 -12.55 -1.46
C THR A 126 -0.38 -13.34 -0.67
N ASP A 127 -0.68 -12.93 0.56
CA ASP A 127 -1.50 -13.67 1.53
C ASP A 127 -2.76 -12.85 1.85
N GLN A 128 -3.69 -12.82 0.88
CA GLN A 128 -4.93 -12.07 1.04
C GLN A 128 -5.83 -12.65 2.13
N GLU A 129 -5.70 -13.95 2.41
CA GLU A 129 -6.51 -14.64 3.41
C GLU A 129 -6.24 -14.14 4.83
N LYS A 130 -5.08 -13.54 5.08
CA LYS A 130 -4.72 -12.94 6.38
C LYS A 130 -4.93 -11.44 6.45
N LEU A 131 -5.64 -10.84 5.50
CA LEU A 131 -5.99 -9.42 5.56
C LEU A 131 -7.26 -9.22 6.40
N PRO A 132 -7.32 -8.16 7.22
CA PRO A 132 -8.58 -7.73 7.79
C PRO A 132 -9.49 -7.19 6.67
N SER A 133 -10.80 -7.27 6.85
CA SER A 133 -11.73 -6.63 5.93
C SER A 133 -11.56 -5.11 5.95
N TYR A 134 -11.93 -4.43 4.87
CA TYR A 134 -12.01 -2.97 4.90
C TYR A 134 -13.02 -2.53 5.97
N PRO A 135 -12.68 -1.55 6.82
CA PRO A 135 -13.61 -1.05 7.82
C PRO A 135 -14.95 -0.61 7.25
N GLY A 136 -16.01 -0.95 7.95
CA GLY A 136 -17.40 -0.69 7.57
C GLY A 136 -17.95 -1.66 6.55
N ILE A 137 -17.14 -2.42 5.80
CA ILE A 137 -17.67 -3.40 4.83
C ILE A 137 -18.41 -4.52 5.55
N CYS A 138 -19.68 -4.65 5.20
CA CYS A 138 -20.62 -5.67 5.62
C CYS A 138 -20.91 -6.62 4.45
N ASN A 139 -22.03 -7.34 4.50
CA ASN A 139 -22.39 -8.30 3.47
C ASN A 139 -22.64 -7.61 2.10
N GLU A 140 -22.36 -8.32 1.01
CA GLU A 140 -22.70 -7.93 -0.37
C GLU A 140 -22.17 -6.56 -0.85
N GLY A 141 -21.07 -6.07 -0.26
CA GLY A 141 -20.42 -4.81 -0.64
C GLY A 141 -21.10 -3.55 -0.05
N PHE A 142 -22.02 -3.73 0.90
CA PHE A 142 -22.54 -2.63 1.69
C PHE A 142 -21.52 -2.18 2.74
N SER A 143 -21.55 -0.90 3.07
CA SER A 143 -20.86 -0.33 4.22
C SER A 143 -21.87 0.09 5.27
N SER A 144 -21.56 -0.16 6.55
CA SER A 144 -22.37 0.28 7.68
C SER A 144 -21.52 0.95 8.76
N ILE A 145 -22.13 1.94 9.43
CA ILE A 145 -21.63 2.59 10.64
C ILE A 145 -22.80 2.85 11.61
N LEU A 146 -22.52 2.97 12.90
CA LEU A 146 -23.46 3.53 13.88
C LEU A 146 -22.97 4.90 14.33
N LEU A 147 -23.86 5.89 14.39
CA LEU A 147 -23.62 7.10 15.17
C LEU A 147 -24.24 6.93 16.55
N VAL A 148 -23.48 7.14 17.60
CA VAL A 148 -23.88 6.95 18.99
C VAL A 148 -23.73 8.27 19.73
N ASN A 149 -24.79 8.70 20.41
CA ASN A 149 -24.77 9.91 21.25
C ASN A 149 -24.34 9.60 22.70
N ASN A 150 -24.20 10.62 23.53
CA ASN A 150 -23.76 10.46 24.93
C ASN A 150 -24.79 9.76 25.84
N ASN A 151 -26.02 9.57 25.37
CA ASN A 151 -27.03 8.78 26.07
C ASN A 151 -27.00 7.29 25.67
N ASN A 152 -25.95 6.87 24.93
CA ASN A 152 -25.82 5.56 24.29
C ASN A 152 -26.97 5.24 23.31
N GLU A 153 -27.61 6.26 22.75
CA GLU A 153 -28.58 6.06 21.69
C GLU A 153 -27.87 6.03 20.34
N TYR A 154 -28.23 5.08 19.48
CA TYR A 154 -27.58 4.92 18.19
C TYR A 154 -28.51 5.14 16.99
N ILE A 155 -27.88 5.48 15.87
CA ILE A 155 -28.46 5.60 14.54
C ILE A 155 -27.62 4.75 13.56
N PRO A 156 -28.20 3.75 12.89
CA PRO A 156 -27.50 2.99 11.87
C PRO A 156 -27.53 3.70 10.51
N PHE A 157 -26.39 3.72 9.84
CA PHE A 157 -26.27 4.11 8.44
C PHE A 157 -25.78 2.92 7.62
N VAL A 158 -26.39 2.72 6.45
CA VAL A 158 -26.04 1.66 5.51
C VAL A 158 -26.06 2.21 4.11
N CYS A 159 -25.00 1.98 3.35
CA CYS A 159 -24.95 2.37 1.95
C CYS A 159 -24.05 1.44 1.13
N LYS A 160 -24.34 1.26 -0.15
CA LYS A 160 -23.47 0.50 -1.06
C LYS A 160 -22.33 1.41 -1.54
N ILE A 161 -21.17 1.31 -0.89
CA ILE A 161 -20.00 2.16 -1.17
C ILE A 161 -18.96 1.40 -1.99
N HIS A 162 -18.88 0.08 -1.84
CA HIS A 162 -17.88 -0.74 -2.51
C HIS A 162 -18.53 -1.61 -3.59
N THR A 163 -17.90 -1.62 -4.76
CA THR A 163 -18.27 -2.48 -5.89
C THR A 163 -17.44 -3.77 -5.94
N LEU A 164 -16.44 -3.90 -5.06
CA LEU A 164 -15.50 -5.03 -5.01
C LEU A 164 -15.59 -5.78 -3.68
N SER A 165 -15.30 -7.08 -3.76
CA SER A 165 -15.66 -8.17 -2.85
C SER A 165 -15.08 -8.07 -1.44
N VAL A 166 -15.81 -8.65 -0.49
CA VAL A 166 -15.31 -9.07 0.82
C VAL A 166 -14.05 -9.92 0.60
N VAL A 167 -12.96 -9.63 1.30
CA VAL A 167 -11.77 -10.49 1.25
C VAL A 167 -12.13 -11.81 1.93
N GLU A 168 -12.05 -12.91 1.19
CA GLU A 168 -12.21 -14.27 1.73
C GLU A 168 -10.95 -14.68 2.52
N GLY A 169 -11.09 -15.59 3.49
CA GLY A 169 -9.97 -16.04 4.34
C GLY A 169 -10.16 -15.84 5.85
N LEU A 170 -9.10 -16.18 6.61
CA LEU A 170 -9.08 -16.26 8.07
C LEU A 170 -9.08 -14.90 8.78
N GLY A 171 -8.44 -13.89 8.18
CA GLY A 171 -8.24 -12.59 8.81
C GLY A 171 -6.89 -12.40 9.47
N LEU A 172 -6.74 -11.23 10.08
CA LEU A 172 -5.55 -10.81 10.81
C LEU A 172 -5.79 -10.94 12.32
N TYR A 173 -4.92 -11.68 12.98
CA TYR A 173 -4.85 -11.76 14.44
C TYR A 173 -3.73 -10.86 14.95
N LEU A 174 -4.01 -10.09 16.00
CA LEU A 174 -3.10 -9.15 16.63
C LEU A 174 -2.71 -9.67 18.02
N ASP A 175 -1.43 -9.98 18.20
CA ASP A 175 -0.90 -10.47 19.48
C ASP A 175 -0.51 -9.32 20.44
N ASP A 176 0.26 -8.33 19.97
CA ASP A 176 0.74 -7.20 20.77
C ASP A 176 0.83 -5.94 19.90
N THR A 177 0.09 -4.90 20.28
CA THR A 177 0.04 -3.62 19.55
C THR A 177 0.93 -2.53 20.14
N SER A 178 1.52 -2.76 21.33
CA SER A 178 2.26 -1.74 22.09
C SER A 178 3.52 -1.25 21.38
N SER A 179 4.16 -2.12 20.60
CA SER A 179 5.39 -1.80 19.86
C SER A 179 5.18 -0.87 18.65
N TYR A 180 3.96 -0.74 18.13
CA TYR A 180 3.74 0.03 16.89
C TYR A 180 3.91 1.53 17.09
N THR A 181 3.62 2.07 18.28
CA THR A 181 3.72 3.50 18.55
C THR A 181 5.15 4.01 18.65
N GLU A 182 6.12 3.11 18.84
CA GLU A 182 7.55 3.44 18.92
C GLU A 182 8.20 3.53 17.54
N ASP A 183 7.56 3.02 16.49
CA ASP A 183 8.13 3.03 15.15
C ASP A 183 8.19 4.45 14.57
N PRO A 184 9.31 4.87 13.95
CA PRO A 184 9.43 6.18 13.32
C PRO A 184 8.33 6.51 12.29
N LEU A 185 7.77 5.50 11.62
CA LEU A 185 6.67 5.64 10.68
C LEU A 185 5.35 6.03 11.38
N TYR A 186 5.15 5.66 12.65
CA TYR A 186 3.96 6.01 13.42
C TYR A 186 3.73 7.53 13.44
N ASN A 187 4.76 8.29 13.80
CA ASN A 187 4.67 9.75 13.89
C ASN A 187 4.41 10.40 12.53
N ILE A 188 4.88 9.80 11.43
CA ILE A 188 4.64 10.33 10.07
C ILE A 188 3.20 10.07 9.63
N LEU A 189 2.66 8.89 9.94
CA LEU A 189 1.29 8.50 9.57
C LEU A 189 0.23 9.19 10.44
N TYR A 190 0.49 9.33 11.74
CA TYR A 190 -0.52 9.67 12.74
C TYR A 190 -0.16 10.86 13.63
N GLY A 191 1.12 11.23 13.72
CA GLY A 191 1.58 12.31 14.57
C GLY A 191 1.34 13.71 13.99
N ASP A 192 1.42 14.71 14.86
CA ASP A 192 1.31 16.13 14.50
C ASP A 192 2.66 16.69 13.97
N VAL A 193 3.26 15.99 13.01
CA VAL A 193 4.56 16.35 12.42
C VAL A 193 4.44 17.30 11.21
N GLY A 194 3.23 17.79 10.94
CA GLY A 194 2.91 18.61 9.77
C GLY A 194 2.97 17.84 8.44
N THR A 195 2.84 18.58 7.34
CA THR A 195 3.03 18.08 5.97
C THR A 195 4.35 18.59 5.41
N CYS A 196 5.09 17.71 4.74
CA CYS A 196 6.28 18.06 3.98
C CYS A 196 6.39 17.11 2.78
N TYR A 197 7.23 17.46 1.82
CA TYR A 197 7.38 16.72 0.57
C TYR A 197 7.62 15.22 0.81
N VAL A 198 8.59 14.88 1.67
CA VAL A 198 8.96 13.49 1.94
C VAL A 198 7.89 12.75 2.75
N PHE A 199 7.24 13.42 3.72
CA PHE A 199 6.17 12.80 4.50
C PHE A 199 4.96 12.47 3.63
N ASP A 200 4.64 13.33 2.66
CA ASP A 200 3.54 13.09 1.73
C ASP A 200 3.86 11.91 0.79
N ILE A 201 5.10 11.81 0.32
CA ILE A 201 5.59 10.62 -0.42
C ILE A 201 5.45 9.36 0.43
N ILE A 202 5.88 9.37 1.69
CA ILE A 202 5.79 8.21 2.59
C ILE A 202 4.33 7.80 2.82
N ARG A 203 3.45 8.75 3.14
CA ARG A 203 2.01 8.49 3.35
C ARG A 203 1.34 7.93 2.10
N GLN A 204 1.76 8.40 0.92
CA GLN A 204 1.26 7.90 -0.36
C GLN A 204 1.80 6.50 -0.66
N ALA A 205 3.09 6.24 -0.42
CA ALA A 205 3.70 4.93 -0.58
C ALA A 205 3.03 3.87 0.30
N VAL A 206 2.82 4.16 1.59
CA VAL A 206 2.10 3.30 2.53
C VAL A 206 0.67 3.05 2.06
N LYS A 207 -0.05 4.11 1.65
CA LYS A 207 -1.40 3.98 1.09
C LYS A 207 -1.45 2.97 -0.05
N ARG A 208 -0.57 3.16 -1.03
CA ARG A 208 -0.54 2.33 -2.23
C ARG A 208 -0.11 0.91 -1.91
N LEU A 209 0.89 0.73 -1.05
CA LEU A 209 1.31 -0.60 -0.61
C LEU A 209 0.13 -1.36 0.02
N ASN A 210 -0.58 -0.74 0.95
CA ASN A 210 -1.73 -1.37 1.61
C ASN A 210 -2.87 -1.65 0.63
N GLN A 211 -3.18 -0.70 -0.27
CA GLN A 211 -4.19 -0.90 -1.32
C GLN A 211 -3.84 -2.08 -2.23
N SER A 212 -2.55 -2.28 -2.55
CA SER A 212 -2.11 -3.38 -3.41
C SER A 212 -2.43 -4.77 -2.83
N MET A 213 -2.41 -4.91 -1.51
CA MET A 213 -2.73 -6.17 -0.82
C MET A 213 -4.17 -6.62 -1.13
N TYR A 214 -5.08 -5.67 -1.35
CA TYR A 214 -6.49 -5.93 -1.64
C TYR A 214 -6.80 -6.08 -3.14
N ILE A 215 -5.82 -5.94 -4.04
CA ILE A 215 -6.03 -6.16 -5.48
C ILE A 215 -6.06 -7.67 -5.75
N PRO A 216 -7.17 -8.28 -6.20
CA PRO A 216 -7.28 -9.72 -6.36
C PRO A 216 -6.35 -10.26 -7.46
N ASP A 217 -6.30 -9.55 -8.59
CA ASP A 217 -5.51 -9.93 -9.75
C ASP A 217 -4.00 -9.65 -9.53
N PRO A 218 -3.14 -10.69 -9.57
CA PRO A 218 -1.70 -10.54 -9.33
C PRO A 218 -0.98 -9.70 -10.40
N ASN A 219 -1.45 -9.72 -11.65
CA ASN A 219 -0.91 -8.87 -12.71
C ASN A 219 -1.10 -7.39 -12.37
N SER A 220 -2.33 -7.02 -12.03
CA SER A 220 -2.70 -5.67 -11.59
C SER A 220 -1.94 -5.29 -10.33
N ARG A 221 -1.78 -6.21 -9.37
CA ARG A 221 -1.01 -5.98 -8.14
C ARG A 221 0.45 -5.68 -8.44
N PHE A 222 1.08 -6.45 -9.32
CA PHE A 222 2.46 -6.23 -9.76
C PHE A 222 2.64 -4.85 -10.40
N VAL A 223 1.78 -4.50 -11.37
CA VAL A 223 1.81 -3.19 -12.05
C VAL A 223 1.59 -2.05 -11.04
N TYR A 224 0.70 -2.26 -10.07
CA TYR A 224 0.41 -1.28 -9.03
C TYR A 224 1.61 -1.07 -8.07
N LEU A 225 2.30 -2.14 -7.68
CA LEU A 225 3.54 -2.05 -6.89
C LEU A 225 4.68 -1.37 -7.67
N MET A 226 4.85 -1.70 -8.96
CA MET A 226 5.84 -1.04 -9.82
C MET A 226 5.57 0.46 -9.96
N SER A 227 4.32 0.87 -10.16
CA SER A 227 3.96 2.30 -10.18
C SER A 227 4.10 2.97 -8.80
N THR A 228 4.01 2.21 -7.71
CA THR A 228 4.28 2.75 -6.36
C THR A 228 5.76 3.10 -6.19
N LEU A 229 6.67 2.32 -6.78
CA LEU A 229 8.10 2.66 -6.83
C LEU A 229 8.37 3.95 -7.63
N GLU A 230 7.64 4.18 -8.73
CA GLU A 230 7.72 5.42 -9.51
C GLU A 230 7.29 6.63 -8.66
N VAL A 231 6.14 6.52 -7.97
CA VAL A 231 5.59 7.57 -7.08
C VAL A 231 6.53 7.90 -5.92
N ILE A 232 7.25 6.91 -5.37
CA ILE A 232 8.24 7.15 -4.31
C ILE A 232 9.37 8.06 -4.78
N CYS A 233 9.74 7.97 -6.06
CA CYS A 233 10.91 8.66 -6.58
C CYS A 233 10.60 10.05 -7.11
N SER A 234 9.36 10.29 -7.57
CA SER A 234 8.93 11.58 -8.09
C SER A 234 7.40 11.65 -8.18
N PRO A 235 6.78 12.79 -7.83
CA PRO A 235 5.37 13.03 -8.12
C PRO A 235 5.10 13.19 -9.63
N GLU A 236 6.12 13.62 -10.38
CA GLU A 236 6.09 13.69 -11.84
C GLU A 236 6.56 12.39 -12.47
N TYR A 237 6.05 12.10 -13.68
CA TYR A 237 6.46 10.91 -14.41
C TYR A 237 7.95 10.95 -14.77
N ILE A 238 8.70 9.97 -14.28
CA ILE A 238 10.09 9.72 -14.64
C ILE A 238 10.24 8.31 -15.20
N GLY A 239 11.18 8.13 -16.13
CA GLY A 239 11.46 6.81 -16.71
C GLY A 239 12.01 5.84 -15.67
N PHE A 240 11.65 4.55 -15.77
CA PHE A 240 12.04 3.54 -14.78
C PHE A 240 13.56 3.33 -14.66
N SER A 241 14.33 3.71 -15.69
CA SER A 241 15.79 3.75 -15.63
C SER A 241 16.31 4.69 -14.54
N GLU A 242 15.64 5.82 -14.30
CA GLU A 242 16.00 6.79 -13.25
C GLU A 242 15.44 6.35 -11.89
N VAL A 243 14.19 5.87 -11.85
CA VAL A 243 13.56 5.24 -10.67
C VAL A 243 14.49 4.20 -10.05
N ARG A 244 15.05 3.32 -10.89
CA ARG A 244 16.03 2.31 -10.46
C ARG A 244 17.24 2.92 -9.75
N LYS A 245 17.83 3.99 -10.30
CA LYS A 245 19.02 4.62 -9.70
C LYS A 245 18.69 5.23 -8.34
N ILE A 246 17.54 5.88 -8.23
CA ILE A 246 17.07 6.50 -6.99
C ILE A 246 16.84 5.42 -5.92
N ILE A 247 16.06 4.39 -6.21
CA ILE A 247 15.78 3.29 -5.28
C ILE A 247 17.06 2.58 -4.85
N ALA A 248 17.94 2.26 -5.81
CA ALA A 248 19.21 1.60 -5.51
C ALA A 248 20.09 2.48 -4.60
N ALA A 249 20.13 3.79 -4.80
CA ALA A 249 20.87 4.72 -3.95
C ALA A 249 20.28 4.83 -2.52
N ILE A 250 18.95 4.72 -2.38
CA ILE A 250 18.28 4.71 -1.06
C ILE A 250 18.66 3.45 -0.28
N ILE A 251 18.61 2.29 -0.94
CA ILE A 251 18.67 0.99 -0.27
C ILE A 251 20.10 0.47 -0.08
N CYS A 252 20.99 0.65 -1.04
CA CYS A 252 22.27 -0.04 -1.07
C CYS A 252 23.34 0.67 -0.23
N SER A 253 24.21 -0.12 0.39
CA SER A 253 25.34 0.36 1.22
C SER A 253 26.65 0.49 0.45
N ASP A 254 26.80 -0.27 -0.64
CA ASP A 254 28.03 -0.36 -1.43
C ASP A 254 27.74 -0.55 -2.92
N LYS A 255 28.79 -0.37 -3.72
CA LYS A 255 28.75 -0.36 -5.19
C LYS A 255 28.29 -1.70 -5.77
N ASP A 256 28.74 -2.81 -5.20
CA ASP A 256 28.42 -4.15 -5.72
C ASP A 256 26.94 -4.48 -5.51
N LEU A 257 26.40 -4.17 -4.33
CA LEU A 257 24.97 -4.26 -4.06
C LEU A 257 24.19 -3.34 -4.97
N TYR A 258 24.63 -2.10 -5.16
CA TYR A 258 23.97 -1.13 -6.05
C TYR A 258 23.83 -1.67 -7.49
N LEU A 259 24.91 -2.23 -8.05
CA LEU A 259 24.91 -2.78 -9.40
C LEU A 259 23.99 -4.01 -9.52
N LYS A 260 24.16 -5.02 -8.63
CA LYS A 260 23.34 -6.24 -8.64
C LYS A 260 21.86 -5.95 -8.44
N PHE A 261 21.55 -5.05 -7.51
CA PHE A 261 20.18 -4.64 -7.23
C PHE A 261 19.58 -3.82 -8.37
N GLY A 262 20.38 -2.97 -9.01
CA GLY A 262 20.01 -2.26 -10.23
C GLY A 262 19.66 -3.23 -11.37
N ASP A 263 20.47 -4.27 -11.59
CA ASP A 263 20.17 -5.30 -12.60
C ASP A 263 18.86 -6.04 -12.28
N LYS A 264 18.58 -6.34 -11.01
CA LYS A 264 17.31 -6.96 -10.62
C LYS A 264 16.11 -6.06 -10.88
N LEU A 265 16.21 -4.77 -10.58
CA LEU A 265 15.17 -3.79 -10.92
C LEU A 265 14.98 -3.63 -12.42
N ARG A 266 16.07 -3.74 -13.21
CA ARG A 266 16.00 -3.76 -14.67
C ARG A 266 15.19 -4.95 -15.15
N GLU A 267 15.47 -6.14 -14.63
CA GLU A 267 14.76 -7.38 -14.97
C GLU A 267 13.25 -7.25 -14.71
N LEU A 268 12.87 -6.74 -13.53
CA LEU A 268 11.46 -6.48 -13.16
C LEU A 268 10.77 -5.52 -14.13
N SER A 269 11.45 -4.49 -14.59
CA SER A 269 10.86 -3.49 -15.50
C SER A 269 10.88 -3.89 -16.97
N GLU A 270 11.99 -4.39 -17.49
CA GLU A 270 12.18 -4.60 -18.93
C GLU A 270 11.66 -5.96 -19.38
N ILE A 271 11.68 -6.96 -18.50
CA ILE A 271 11.24 -8.33 -18.81
C ILE A 271 9.83 -8.54 -18.27
N HIS A 272 9.67 -8.54 -16.95
CA HIS A 272 8.42 -8.95 -16.32
C HIS A 272 7.27 -7.97 -16.60
N ARG A 273 7.45 -6.66 -16.37
CA ARG A 273 6.42 -5.65 -16.69
C ARG A 273 6.07 -5.63 -18.18
N THR A 274 7.06 -5.72 -19.06
CA THR A 274 6.81 -5.77 -20.51
C THR A 274 5.95 -6.98 -20.88
N ASN A 275 6.26 -8.15 -20.32
CA ASN A 275 5.50 -9.36 -20.61
C ASN A 275 4.05 -9.28 -20.13
N VAL A 276 3.83 -8.75 -18.92
CA VAL A 276 2.49 -8.60 -18.35
C VAL A 276 1.69 -7.50 -19.05
N VAL A 277 2.27 -6.31 -19.21
CA VAL A 277 1.55 -5.12 -19.70
C VAL A 277 1.43 -5.09 -21.22
N HIS A 278 2.49 -5.47 -21.95
CA HIS A 278 2.53 -5.32 -23.40
C HIS A 278 2.25 -6.62 -24.15
N ASN A 279 2.72 -7.76 -23.61
CA ASN A 279 2.52 -9.06 -24.24
C ASN A 279 1.26 -9.78 -23.72
N GLY A 280 0.55 -9.20 -22.75
CA GLY A 280 -0.67 -9.76 -22.18
C GLY A 280 -0.46 -11.14 -21.55
N LYS A 281 0.79 -11.49 -21.22
CA LYS A 281 1.10 -12.77 -20.60
C LYS A 281 0.58 -12.78 -19.19
N ASP A 282 -0.04 -13.89 -18.82
CA ASP A 282 -0.33 -14.12 -17.42
C ASP A 282 1.00 -14.27 -16.68
N ILE A 283 1.19 -13.51 -15.61
CA ILE A 283 2.38 -13.60 -14.75
C ILE A 283 2.58 -14.99 -14.15
N PHE A 284 1.53 -15.82 -14.15
CA PHE A 284 1.58 -17.22 -13.76
C PHE A 284 2.20 -18.15 -14.82
N GLU A 285 2.23 -17.76 -16.10
CA GLU A 285 2.87 -18.51 -17.18
C GLU A 285 4.41 -18.44 -17.11
N GLU A 286 4.98 -17.51 -16.34
CA GLU A 286 6.44 -17.31 -16.18
C GLU A 286 7.12 -18.21 -15.12
N GLN A 287 6.52 -19.34 -14.72
CA GLN A 287 6.97 -20.24 -13.64
C GLN A 287 6.72 -19.72 -12.21
N PHE A 288 5.56 -20.13 -11.69
CA PHE A 288 4.88 -19.87 -10.41
C PHE A 288 5.70 -19.58 -9.14
N GLU A 289 6.92 -20.10 -8.95
CA GLU A 289 7.68 -19.86 -7.71
C GLU A 289 8.32 -18.46 -7.65
N ASN A 290 8.57 -17.82 -8.79
CA ASN A 290 9.21 -16.51 -8.82
C ASN A 290 8.24 -15.36 -8.60
N MET A 291 6.93 -15.55 -8.82
CA MET A 291 6.03 -14.41 -8.81
C MET A 291 5.69 -13.92 -7.41
N ASN A 292 5.32 -14.81 -6.50
CA ASN A 292 5.15 -14.44 -5.10
C ASN A 292 6.47 -13.86 -4.54
N LYS A 293 7.63 -14.41 -4.94
CA LYS A 293 8.93 -13.83 -4.61
C LYS A 293 9.10 -12.41 -5.17
N ASN A 294 8.67 -12.14 -6.40
CA ASN A 294 8.73 -10.81 -7.01
C ASN A 294 7.76 -9.82 -6.33
N LEU A 295 6.53 -10.23 -5.97
CA LEU A 295 5.61 -9.38 -5.20
C LEU A 295 6.18 -9.06 -3.82
N LEU A 296 6.68 -10.07 -3.09
CA LEU A 296 7.30 -9.89 -1.79
C LEU A 296 8.58 -9.06 -1.87
N LEU A 297 9.37 -9.23 -2.94
CA LEU A 297 10.52 -8.39 -3.23
C LEU A 297 10.10 -6.93 -3.43
N LEU A 298 9.08 -6.66 -4.26
CA LEU A 298 8.58 -5.31 -4.47
C LEU A 298 8.03 -4.68 -3.18
N GLN A 299 7.27 -5.43 -2.38
CA GLN A 299 6.84 -4.99 -1.04
C GLN A 299 8.06 -4.64 -0.18
N SER A 300 9.07 -5.52 -0.11
CA SER A 300 10.28 -5.28 0.68
C SER A 300 11.04 -4.04 0.21
N ILE A 301 11.14 -3.82 -1.11
CA ILE A 301 11.77 -2.63 -1.68
C ILE A 301 11.01 -1.37 -1.27
N ILE A 302 9.68 -1.36 -1.39
CA ILE A 302 8.85 -0.21 -0.97
C ILE A 302 9.06 0.10 0.51
N VAL A 303 9.02 -0.92 1.38
CA VAL A 303 9.24 -0.75 2.82
C VAL A 303 10.64 -0.21 3.10
N LYS A 304 11.68 -0.76 2.45
CA LYS A 304 13.06 -0.26 2.59
C LYS A 304 13.20 1.18 2.10
N CYS A 305 12.52 1.55 1.02
CA CYS A 305 12.49 2.94 0.56
C CYS A 305 11.84 3.85 1.61
N ILE A 306 10.70 3.46 2.19
CA ILE A 306 10.03 4.22 3.24
C ILE A 306 11.00 4.50 4.40
N TYR A 307 11.64 3.47 4.96
CA TYR A 307 12.59 3.67 6.06
C TYR A 307 13.87 4.40 5.63
N GLY A 308 14.29 4.26 4.37
CA GLY A 308 15.38 5.03 3.79
C GLY A 308 15.08 6.53 3.71
N LEU A 309 13.84 6.88 3.34
CA LEU A 309 13.33 8.26 3.34
C LEU A 309 13.21 8.82 4.76
N ILE A 310 12.72 8.02 5.72
CA ILE A 310 12.69 8.43 7.13
C ILE A 310 14.10 8.75 7.63
N LYS A 311 15.06 7.86 7.32
CA LYS A 311 16.45 7.99 7.75
C LYS A 311 17.18 9.15 7.07
N SER A 312 16.75 9.60 5.89
CA SER A 312 17.37 10.75 5.21
C SER A 312 17.17 12.04 6.00
N GLY A 313 16.05 12.17 6.72
CA GLY A 313 15.66 13.39 7.42
C GLY A 313 15.28 14.55 6.49
N ALA A 314 15.22 14.31 5.17
CA ALA A 314 14.83 15.32 4.19
C ALA A 314 13.36 15.71 4.36
N LYS A 315 13.07 17.00 4.17
CA LYS A 315 11.73 17.58 4.29
C LYS A 315 11.26 18.24 2.99
N SER A 316 12.18 18.74 2.17
CA SER A 316 11.90 19.32 0.86
C SER A 316 12.32 18.41 -0.30
N GLU A 317 11.89 18.75 -1.50
CA GLU A 317 12.30 18.06 -2.73
C GLU A 317 13.80 18.21 -2.99
N GLU A 318 14.34 19.42 -2.81
CA GLU A 318 15.76 19.71 -2.96
C GLU A 318 16.61 18.88 -2.00
N GLU A 319 16.26 18.85 -0.72
CA GLU A 319 16.94 18.04 0.29
C GLU A 319 16.89 16.54 -0.03
N PHE A 320 15.76 16.07 -0.59
CA PHE A 320 15.63 14.69 -1.02
C PHE A 320 16.61 14.36 -2.16
N PHE A 321 16.67 15.17 -3.21
CA PHE A 321 17.58 14.93 -4.32
C PHE A 321 19.05 15.12 -3.93
N ASP A 322 19.36 16.07 -3.07
CA ASP A 322 20.71 16.23 -2.49
C ASP A 322 21.13 14.97 -1.72
N PHE A 323 20.23 14.40 -0.93
CA PHE A 323 20.48 13.12 -0.25
C PHE A 323 20.77 11.99 -1.24
N ILE A 324 20.03 11.92 -2.35
CA ILE A 324 20.23 10.90 -3.39
C ILE A 324 21.59 11.07 -4.07
N GLU A 325 21.98 12.28 -4.45
CA GLU A 325 23.28 12.54 -5.10
C GLU A 325 24.45 12.30 -4.14
N MET A 326 24.29 12.66 -2.86
CA MET A 326 25.24 12.28 -1.80
C MET A 326 25.37 10.75 -1.68
N LYS A 327 24.27 10.00 -1.79
CA LYS A 327 24.32 8.53 -1.76
C LYS A 327 25.02 7.96 -2.98
N LYS A 328 24.69 8.42 -4.19
CA LYS A 328 25.31 7.97 -5.45
C LYS A 328 26.82 8.21 -5.47
N SER A 329 27.27 9.40 -5.01
CA SER A 329 28.69 9.73 -4.93
C SER A 329 29.46 8.85 -3.94
N LYS A 330 28.88 8.51 -2.78
CA LYS A 330 29.47 7.56 -1.82
C LYS A 330 29.60 6.14 -2.35
N LEU A 331 28.73 5.76 -3.29
CA LEU A 331 28.77 4.46 -3.95
C LEU A 331 29.76 4.42 -5.14
N ASP A 332 30.52 5.51 -5.36
CA ASP A 332 31.41 5.70 -6.52
C ASP A 332 30.66 5.45 -7.85
N VAL A 333 29.40 5.88 -7.89
CA VAL A 333 28.56 5.84 -9.08
C VAL A 333 28.71 7.21 -9.74
N GLN A 334 29.61 7.30 -10.73
CA GLN A 334 29.69 8.51 -11.54
C GLN A 334 28.38 8.73 -12.31
N PRO A 335 27.87 9.97 -12.39
CA PRO A 335 26.71 10.28 -13.22
C PRO A 335 27.07 9.95 -14.68
N ASN A 336 26.45 8.90 -15.21
CA ASN A 336 26.63 8.40 -16.57
C ASN A 336 28.05 7.95 -16.93
N GLN A 337 28.57 6.90 -16.28
CA GLN A 337 29.27 5.89 -17.07
C GLN A 337 28.22 4.98 -17.69
N LYS A 338 27.83 5.27 -18.94
CA LYS A 338 27.39 4.19 -19.83
C LYS A 338 28.51 3.16 -19.76
N LEU A 339 28.32 2.05 -19.03
CA LEU A 339 29.17 0.89 -19.17
C LEU A 339 29.29 0.67 -20.67
N ASN A 340 30.50 0.87 -21.17
CA ASN A 340 30.79 0.70 -22.57
C ASN A 340 30.32 -0.72 -22.91
N LYS A 341 29.60 -0.89 -24.01
CA LYS A 341 29.10 -2.21 -24.44
C LYS A 341 30.22 -3.27 -24.43
N ALA A 342 31.46 -2.85 -24.66
CA ALA A 342 32.67 -3.66 -24.54
C ALA A 342 33.06 -4.03 -23.10
N GLU A 343 32.87 -3.14 -22.10
CA GLU A 343 33.13 -3.46 -20.67
C GLU A 343 32.11 -4.46 -20.13
N LEU A 344 30.85 -4.37 -20.53
CA LEU A 344 29.83 -5.36 -20.17
C LEU A 344 30.16 -6.74 -20.77
N ILE A 345 30.62 -6.78 -22.03
CA ILE A 345 31.07 -8.00 -22.70
C ILE A 345 32.33 -8.56 -22.02
N HIS A 346 33.29 -7.71 -21.67
CA HIS A 346 34.52 -8.10 -20.97
C HIS A 346 34.21 -8.72 -19.60
N ASN A 347 33.34 -8.10 -18.80
CA ASN A 347 32.97 -8.61 -17.48
C ASN A 347 32.20 -9.94 -17.55
N ILE A 348 31.37 -10.13 -18.58
CA ILE A 348 30.74 -11.43 -18.85
C ILE A 348 31.85 -12.45 -19.17
N LEU A 349 32.76 -12.15 -20.10
CA LEU A 349 33.82 -13.07 -20.51
C LEU A 349 34.80 -13.42 -19.37
N GLU A 350 35.17 -12.46 -18.51
CA GLU A 350 36.01 -12.70 -17.33
C GLU A 350 35.32 -13.52 -16.26
N SER A 351 34.00 -13.38 -16.09
CA SER A 351 33.24 -14.21 -15.14
C SER A 351 33.19 -15.70 -15.52
N TYR A 352 33.59 -16.04 -16.75
CA TYR A 352 33.64 -17.41 -17.30
C TYR A 352 35.07 -17.95 -17.48
N ASN A 353 36.03 -17.44 -16.69
CA ASN A 353 37.43 -17.84 -16.78
C ASN A 353 37.65 -19.36 -16.57
N GLY A 354 37.73 -20.11 -17.67
CA GLY A 354 38.34 -21.45 -17.72
C GLY A 354 37.44 -22.65 -18.07
N GLN A 355 36.14 -22.48 -18.30
CA GLN A 355 35.28 -23.60 -18.74
C GLN A 355 34.77 -23.38 -20.17
N VAL A 356 35.12 -24.30 -21.07
CA VAL A 356 34.48 -24.44 -22.38
C VAL A 356 33.05 -24.93 -22.11
N ILE A 357 32.07 -24.02 -22.21
CA ILE A 357 30.66 -24.37 -22.12
C ILE A 357 30.10 -24.35 -23.55
N GLU A 358 29.62 -25.50 -24.03
CA GLU A 358 28.67 -25.55 -25.13
C GLU A 358 27.36 -24.91 -24.64
N LEU A 359 27.18 -23.62 -24.93
CA LEU A 359 25.91 -22.94 -24.68
C LEU A 359 24.95 -23.26 -25.82
N GLU A 360 23.71 -23.64 -25.47
CA GLU A 360 22.62 -23.85 -26.42
C GLU A 360 22.41 -22.60 -27.31
N ASN A 361 22.14 -22.82 -28.59
CA ASN A 361 22.06 -21.80 -29.66
C ASN A 361 21.23 -20.55 -29.30
N ASP A 362 20.24 -20.69 -28.41
CA ASP A 362 19.29 -19.64 -28.06
C ASP A 362 19.92 -18.51 -27.23
N VAL A 363 21.00 -18.81 -26.50
CA VAL A 363 21.76 -17.80 -25.72
C VAL A 363 22.61 -16.95 -26.67
N TRP A 364 23.24 -17.57 -27.67
CA TRP A 364 23.97 -16.86 -28.72
C TRP A 364 23.03 -15.94 -29.50
N VAL A 365 21.84 -16.40 -29.85
CA VAL A 365 20.85 -15.58 -30.56
C VAL A 365 20.46 -14.32 -29.77
N LYS A 366 20.31 -14.40 -28.43
CA LYS A 366 20.01 -13.22 -27.59
C LYS A 366 21.18 -12.25 -27.47
N VAL A 367 22.41 -12.74 -27.39
CA VAL A 367 23.62 -11.90 -27.35
C VAL A 367 23.85 -11.23 -28.71
N LEU A 368 23.70 -11.98 -29.80
CA LEU A 368 23.88 -11.49 -31.17
C LEU A 368 22.77 -10.51 -31.59
N ASN A 369 21.52 -10.73 -31.18
CA ASN A 369 20.40 -9.82 -31.49
C ASN A 369 20.55 -8.43 -30.84
N ASN A 370 21.37 -8.32 -29.79
CA ASN A 370 21.67 -7.05 -29.14
C ASN A 370 22.90 -6.34 -29.72
N LEU A 371 23.63 -6.94 -30.66
CA LEU A 371 24.78 -6.32 -31.32
C LEU A 371 24.36 -5.70 -32.67
N ASN A 372 24.89 -4.51 -32.98
CA ASN A 372 24.65 -3.89 -34.29
C ASN A 372 25.22 -4.81 -35.38
N LYS A 373 24.46 -5.04 -36.46
CA LYS A 373 24.86 -5.88 -37.60
C LYS A 373 26.24 -5.51 -38.18
N SER A 374 26.62 -4.23 -38.13
CA SER A 374 27.96 -3.80 -38.60
C SER A 374 29.08 -4.32 -37.69
N PHE A 375 28.86 -4.34 -36.37
CA PHE A 375 29.83 -4.78 -35.38
C PHE A 375 30.04 -6.29 -35.42
N LEU A 376 28.96 -7.06 -35.62
CA LEU A 376 29.02 -8.50 -35.86
C LEU A 376 29.81 -8.86 -37.12
N LYS A 377 29.65 -8.05 -38.17
CA LYS A 377 30.39 -8.21 -39.42
C LYS A 377 31.89 -7.97 -39.21
N GLU A 378 32.27 -6.96 -38.43
CA GLU A 378 33.68 -6.67 -38.11
C GLU A 378 34.34 -7.76 -37.26
N ILE A 379 33.61 -8.37 -36.31
CA ILE A 379 34.10 -9.51 -35.53
C ILE A 379 34.26 -10.74 -36.42
N MET A 380 33.27 -11.10 -37.24
CA MET A 380 33.33 -12.26 -38.13
C MET A 380 34.40 -12.11 -39.23
N GLU A 381 34.69 -10.88 -39.64
CA GLU A 381 35.77 -10.59 -40.60
C GLU A 381 37.16 -10.51 -39.94
N GLY A 382 37.28 -10.79 -38.63
CA GLY A 382 38.55 -10.77 -37.91
C GLY A 382 39.19 -9.38 -37.81
N LYS A 383 38.39 -8.32 -37.98
CA LYS A 383 38.87 -6.93 -37.99
C LYS A 383 38.99 -6.33 -36.58
N VAL A 384 38.40 -6.99 -35.58
CA VAL A 384 38.52 -6.62 -34.17
C VAL A 384 39.49 -7.59 -33.50
N LYS A 385 40.69 -7.13 -33.16
CA LYS A 385 41.57 -7.84 -32.23
C LYS A 385 41.25 -7.38 -30.82
N ILE A 386 40.83 -8.32 -29.97
CA ILE A 386 40.69 -8.08 -28.53
C ILE A 386 42.08 -8.35 -27.94
N GLU A 387 42.76 -7.30 -27.52
CA GLU A 387 44.02 -7.41 -26.79
C GLU A 387 43.71 -7.55 -25.30
N ASN A 388 44.21 -8.62 -24.68
CA ASN A 388 44.15 -8.82 -23.24
C ASN A 388 45.14 -7.85 -22.58
N ASN A 389 44.64 -6.90 -21.78
CA ASN A 389 45.47 -6.09 -20.89
C ASN A 389 45.17 -6.42 -19.44
#